data_AF-A0A959SWP0-F1
#
_entry.id   AF-A0A959SWP0-F1
#
_cell.length_a   1.000
_cell.length_b   1.000
_cell.length_c   1.000
_cell.angle_alpha   90.00
_cell.angle_beta   90.00
_cell.angle_gamma   90.00
#
_symmetry.space_group_name_H-M   'P 1'
#
loop_
_entity.id
_entity.type
_entity.pdbx_description
1 polymer ?
#
loop_
_entity_poly.entity_id
_entity_poly.type
_entity_poly.pdbx_seq_one_letter_code
_entity_poly.pdbx_strand_id
1 'polypeptide(L)'
;MKAKFIFIFSFTLFSAEQLTAQDAHHYQTDFTKEEFARRRNTIFDAIGNKAVAVIQGASGLPGFSVFRQTNSFYYLTGIETPHAYLLLNGRSRSATLYLPHRDEGTERNQGKVLSAEDVDLVKQLTGIEQVKGTEFLSNDLVGTGLIRPPAPKLYTEFSPAENGTDSRDELLYAQARSAADPWDGPTSREALFIQKIKERFPQFEINDLSPILDTMRLIK
;
A
#
# COMPACT_ATOMS: atom_id res chain seq x y z
N MET A 1 -72.66 38.17 24.70
CA MET A 1 -71.75 37.37 23.85
C MET A 1 -70.53 38.21 23.50
N LYS A 2 -69.34 37.89 24.02
CA LYS A 2 -68.06 38.42 23.56
C LYS A 2 -67.12 37.23 23.34
N ALA A 3 -66.74 36.98 22.09
CA ALA A 3 -65.93 35.85 21.69
C ALA A 3 -64.47 36.06 22.12
N LYS A 4 -63.87 35.08 22.79
CA LYS A 4 -62.42 35.03 23.07
C LYS A 4 -61.73 34.35 21.89
N PHE A 5 -60.89 35.08 21.18
CA PHE A 5 -59.96 34.51 20.19
C PHE A 5 -58.74 33.97 20.93
N ILE A 6 -58.51 32.66 20.82
CA ILE A 6 -57.31 31.99 21.32
C ILE A 6 -56.36 31.84 20.13
N PHE A 7 -55.24 32.55 20.17
CA PHE A 7 -54.15 32.37 19.20
C PHE A 7 -53.27 31.21 19.67
N ILE A 8 -53.30 30.10 18.92
CA ILE A 8 -52.40 28.96 19.15
C ILE A 8 -51.16 29.19 18.30
N PHE A 9 -50.03 29.49 18.94
CA PHE A 9 -48.74 29.60 18.29
C PHE A 9 -48.12 28.19 18.21
N SER A 10 -48.17 27.58 17.03
CA SER A 10 -47.52 26.28 16.78
C SER A 10 -46.03 26.51 16.56
N PHE A 11 -45.20 26.07 17.51
CA PHE A 11 -43.75 26.17 17.43
C PHE A 11 -43.22 24.89 16.76
N THR A 12 -42.99 24.94 15.45
CA THR A 12 -42.36 23.83 14.73
C THR A 12 -40.86 23.82 15.02
N LEU A 13 -40.43 22.87 15.86
CA LEU A 13 -39.02 22.52 16.04
C LEU A 13 -38.48 21.89 14.76
N PHE A 14 -37.73 22.67 13.98
CA PHE A 14 -36.87 22.13 12.92
C PHE A 14 -35.66 21.46 13.59
N SER A 15 -35.65 20.13 13.63
CA SER A 15 -34.43 19.39 13.96
C SER A 15 -33.52 19.41 12.73
N ALA A 16 -32.43 20.18 12.80
CA ALA A 16 -31.38 20.11 11.80
C ALA A 16 -30.60 18.80 12.04
N GLU A 17 -30.98 17.73 11.34
CA GLU A 17 -30.12 16.56 11.21
C GLU A 17 -28.91 16.98 10.37
N GLN A 18 -27.78 17.24 11.04
CA GLN A 18 -26.50 17.38 10.35
C GLN A 18 -26.16 16.01 9.76
N LEU A 19 -26.34 15.86 8.45
CA LEU A 19 -25.75 14.78 7.66
C LEU A 19 -24.23 14.89 7.78
N THR A 20 -23.64 14.19 8.74
CA THR A 20 -22.19 13.97 8.75
C THR A 20 -21.88 13.08 7.56
N ALA A 21 -21.23 13.64 6.52
CA ALA A 21 -20.58 12.83 5.51
C ALA A 21 -19.68 11.79 6.20
N GLN A 22 -19.55 10.59 5.63
CA GLN A 22 -18.71 9.50 6.17
C GLN A 22 -17.26 9.99 6.31
N ASP A 23 -16.93 10.54 7.47
CA ASP A 23 -15.65 11.17 7.75
C ASP A 23 -14.58 10.14 8.18
N ALA A 24 -15.00 8.89 8.38
CA ALA A 24 -14.17 7.79 8.81
C ALA A 24 -13.51 7.08 7.61
N HIS A 25 -12.22 6.78 7.73
CA HIS A 25 -11.52 5.90 6.80
C HIS A 25 -12.14 4.51 6.80
N HIS A 26 -12.41 3.96 5.62
CA HIS A 26 -12.68 2.54 5.47
C HIS A 26 -11.37 1.76 5.62
N TYR A 27 -11.38 0.71 6.44
CA TYR A 27 -10.26 -0.21 6.58
C TYR A 27 -10.78 -1.64 6.73
N GLN A 28 -10.00 -2.59 6.23
CA GLN A 28 -10.34 -4.00 6.25
C GLN A 28 -10.48 -4.59 7.66
N THR A 29 -11.22 -5.69 7.75
CA THR A 29 -11.39 -6.49 9.00
C THR A 29 -11.00 -7.95 8.82
N ASP A 30 -10.41 -8.30 7.67
CA ASP A 30 -9.99 -9.64 7.29
C ASP A 30 -8.86 -10.17 8.18
N PHE A 31 -7.92 -9.29 8.57
CA PHE A 31 -6.73 -9.64 9.33
C PHE A 31 -6.44 -8.62 10.44
N THR A 32 -5.93 -9.11 11.57
CA THR A 32 -5.48 -8.26 12.66
C THR A 32 -4.07 -7.71 12.39
N LYS A 33 -3.69 -6.63 13.07
CA LYS A 33 -2.33 -6.08 12.97
C LYS A 33 -1.25 -7.07 13.44
N GLU A 34 -1.57 -7.96 14.38
CA GLU A 34 -0.68 -9.01 14.87
C GLU A 34 -0.44 -10.08 13.79
N GLU A 35 -1.44 -10.39 12.97
CA GLU A 35 -1.30 -11.25 11.80
C GLU A 35 -0.34 -10.62 10.77
N PHE A 36 -0.51 -9.34 10.44
CA PHE A 36 0.42 -8.63 9.56
C PHE A 36 1.85 -8.60 10.12
N ALA A 37 2.00 -8.34 11.43
CA ALA A 37 3.29 -8.35 12.09
C ALA A 37 3.96 -9.73 12.02
N ARG A 38 3.22 -10.83 12.22
CA ARG A 38 3.74 -12.20 12.06
C ARG A 38 4.22 -12.46 10.63
N ARG A 39 3.46 -12.06 9.61
CA ARG A 39 3.87 -12.21 8.20
C ARG A 39 5.15 -11.43 7.88
N ARG A 40 5.25 -10.17 8.32
CA ARG A 40 6.48 -9.37 8.16
C ARG A 40 7.67 -10.01 8.90
N ASN A 41 7.45 -10.60 10.08
CA ASN A 41 8.49 -11.35 10.80
C ASN A 41 9.03 -12.54 10.02
N THR A 42 8.17 -13.30 9.34
CA THR A 42 8.62 -14.38 8.45
C THR A 42 9.54 -13.87 7.34
N ILE A 43 9.25 -12.68 6.77
CA ILE A 43 10.14 -12.05 5.78
C ILE A 43 11.47 -11.65 6.43
N PHE A 44 11.46 -11.01 7.60
CA PHE A 44 12.69 -10.64 8.30
C PHE A 44 13.59 -11.87 8.57
N ASP A 45 12.99 -12.99 8.95
CA ASP A 45 13.72 -14.24 9.20
C ASP A 45 14.31 -14.81 7.90
N ALA A 46 13.56 -14.75 6.80
CA ALA A 46 13.99 -15.25 5.49
C ALA A 46 15.11 -14.41 4.84
N ILE A 47 15.02 -13.08 4.89
CA ILE A 47 16.01 -12.19 4.26
C ILE A 47 17.26 -11.96 5.12
N GLY A 48 17.15 -12.17 6.43
CA GLY A 48 18.24 -12.00 7.40
C GLY A 48 18.64 -10.53 7.65
N ASN A 49 19.68 -10.34 8.46
CA ASN A 49 20.07 -9.01 8.99
C ASN A 49 21.00 -8.17 8.09
N LYS A 50 21.30 -8.66 6.87
CA LYS A 50 22.12 -7.97 5.86
C LYS A 50 21.33 -7.70 4.58
N ALA A 51 20.01 -7.55 4.72
CA ALA A 51 19.12 -7.34 3.62
C ALA A 51 18.00 -6.36 3.97
N VAL A 52 17.42 -5.77 2.95
CA VAL A 52 16.15 -5.06 2.99
C VAL A 52 15.21 -5.65 1.96
N ALA A 53 13.90 -5.53 2.16
CA ALA A 53 12.90 -5.86 1.15
C ALA A 53 12.07 -4.62 0.83
N VAL A 54 11.81 -4.38 -0.45
CA VAL A 54 10.92 -3.34 -0.93
C VAL A 54 9.78 -3.99 -1.70
N ILE A 55 8.56 -3.79 -1.24
CA ILE A 55 7.35 -4.30 -1.87
C ILE A 55 6.59 -3.12 -2.46
N GLN A 56 6.32 -3.17 -3.76
CA GLN A 56 5.58 -2.13 -4.48
C GLN A 56 4.07 -2.46 -4.45
N GLY A 57 3.24 -1.52 -4.02
CA GLY A 57 1.79 -1.63 -4.12
C GLY A 57 1.28 -1.46 -5.56
N ALA A 58 -0.02 -1.67 -5.76
CA ALA A 58 -0.71 -1.43 -7.01
C ALA A 58 -0.58 0.04 -7.41
N SER A 59 -0.41 0.26 -8.72
CA SER A 59 -0.67 1.56 -9.31
C SER A 59 -2.14 1.91 -9.13
N GLY A 60 -2.46 3.20 -9.02
CA GLY A 60 -3.83 3.65 -9.21
C GLY A 60 -4.38 3.19 -10.56
N LEU A 61 -5.69 2.98 -10.61
CA LEU A 61 -6.41 2.70 -11.84
C LEU A 61 -6.87 4.03 -12.45
N PRO A 62 -6.71 4.25 -13.77
CA PRO A 62 -7.38 5.36 -14.43
C PRO A 62 -8.90 5.13 -14.43
N GLY A 63 -9.67 6.21 -14.27
CA GLY A 63 -11.14 6.17 -14.32
C GLY A 63 -11.81 5.84 -12.98
N PHE A 64 -13.10 5.47 -13.02
CA PHE A 64 -13.96 5.27 -11.84
C PHE A 64 -14.03 3.81 -11.37
N SER A 65 -12.99 3.02 -11.62
CA SER A 65 -12.93 1.62 -11.20
C SER A 65 -12.65 1.53 -9.70
N VAL A 66 -13.26 0.54 -9.04
CA VAL A 66 -12.95 0.23 -7.63
C VAL A 66 -11.49 -0.20 -7.56
N PHE A 67 -10.70 0.53 -6.77
CA PHE A 67 -9.30 0.18 -6.55
C PHE A 67 -9.19 -1.14 -5.79
N ARG A 68 -8.22 -1.95 -6.19
CA ARG A 68 -7.80 -3.14 -5.44
C ARG A 68 -6.29 -3.18 -5.38
N GLN A 69 -5.79 -3.51 -4.20
CA GLN A 69 -4.36 -3.64 -3.92
C GLN A 69 -3.79 -4.94 -4.48
N THR A 70 -2.48 -4.98 -4.74
CA THR A 70 -1.80 -6.26 -5.02
C THR A 70 -1.92 -7.20 -3.84
N ASN A 71 -2.10 -8.49 -4.12
CA ASN A 71 -2.33 -9.51 -3.11
C ASN A 71 -1.17 -9.55 -2.10
N SER A 72 0.08 -9.49 -2.57
CA SER A 72 1.27 -9.48 -1.71
C SER A 72 1.34 -8.25 -0.80
N PHE A 73 1.07 -7.05 -1.32
CA PHE A 73 1.13 -5.83 -0.52
C PHE A 73 0.03 -5.79 0.54
N TYR A 74 -1.20 -6.13 0.15
CA TYR A 74 -2.33 -6.24 1.07
C TYR A 74 -2.08 -7.30 2.15
N TYR A 75 -1.55 -8.46 1.76
CA TYR A 75 -1.23 -9.55 2.68
C TYR A 75 -0.28 -9.14 3.82
N LEU A 76 0.64 -8.20 3.56
CA LEU A 76 1.64 -7.73 4.53
C LEU A 76 1.23 -6.48 5.33
N THR A 77 0.22 -5.74 4.86
CA THR A 77 -0.08 -4.38 5.38
C THR A 77 -1.56 -4.12 5.64
N GLY A 78 -2.47 -4.77 4.92
CA GLY A 78 -3.90 -4.45 4.88
C GLY A 78 -4.23 -3.11 4.23
N ILE A 79 -3.27 -2.46 3.57
CA ILE A 79 -3.43 -1.11 3.02
C ILE A 79 -3.97 -1.14 1.61
N GLU A 80 -5.07 -0.42 1.39
CA GLU A 80 -5.71 -0.25 0.07
C GLU A 80 -5.51 1.15 -0.52
N THR A 81 -4.41 1.83 -0.15
CA THR A 81 -4.00 3.08 -0.79
C THR A 81 -3.15 2.78 -2.04
N PRO A 82 -3.46 3.35 -3.21
CA PRO A 82 -2.64 3.20 -4.41
C PRO A 82 -1.27 3.87 -4.26
N HIS A 83 -0.33 3.48 -5.11
CA HIS A 83 1.02 4.08 -5.17
C HIS A 83 1.83 3.98 -3.86
N ALA A 84 1.48 3.02 -3.01
CA ALA A 84 2.16 2.77 -1.74
C ALA A 84 3.39 1.87 -1.90
N TYR A 85 4.32 1.96 -0.93
CA TYR A 85 5.50 1.11 -0.83
C TYR A 85 5.69 0.63 0.60
N LEU A 86 6.27 -0.56 0.77
CA LEU A 86 6.67 -1.11 2.07
C LEU A 86 8.16 -1.39 2.04
N LEU A 87 8.92 -0.78 2.95
CA LEU A 87 10.31 -1.12 3.21
C LEU A 87 10.40 -1.95 4.48
N LEU A 88 11.01 -3.12 4.39
CA LEU A 88 11.36 -3.98 5.51
C LEU A 88 12.87 -3.96 5.68
N ASN A 89 13.37 -3.49 6.81
CA ASN A 89 14.80 -3.49 7.11
C ASN A 89 15.15 -4.71 7.98
N GLY A 90 15.85 -5.69 7.41
CA GLY A 90 16.19 -6.93 8.11
C GLY A 90 17.17 -6.74 9.28
N ARG A 91 17.98 -5.68 9.27
CA ARG A 91 18.94 -5.38 10.35
C ARG A 91 18.22 -4.91 11.61
N SER A 92 17.34 -3.93 11.47
CA SER A 92 16.58 -3.35 12.59
C SER A 92 15.26 -4.11 12.86
N ARG A 93 14.87 -5.02 11.96
CA ARG A 93 13.57 -5.69 11.95
C ARG A 93 12.41 -4.70 12.04
N SER A 94 12.53 -3.59 11.31
CA SER A 94 11.53 -2.51 11.31
C SER A 94 10.87 -2.39 9.94
N ALA A 95 9.61 -1.98 9.93
CA ALA A 95 8.85 -1.67 8.73
C ALA A 95 8.61 -0.17 8.59
N THR A 96 8.71 0.33 7.35
CA THR A 96 8.28 1.67 6.97
C THR A 96 7.29 1.57 5.83
N LEU A 97 6.09 2.11 6.03
CA LEU A 97 5.08 2.26 4.99
C LEU A 97 5.20 3.64 4.36
N TYR A 98 5.22 3.70 3.04
CA TYR A 98 5.19 4.95 2.29
C TYR A 98 3.86 5.09 1.58
N LEU A 99 3.18 6.20 1.83
CA LEU A 99 1.87 6.52 1.29
C LEU A 99 1.94 7.81 0.48
N PRO A 100 1.08 8.00 -0.53
CA PRO A 100 0.88 9.32 -1.12
C PRO A 100 0.34 10.30 -0.07
N HIS A 101 0.62 11.58 -0.28
CA HIS A 101 0.00 12.66 0.50
C HIS A 101 -1.51 12.75 0.21
N ARG A 102 -2.25 13.26 1.18
CA ARG A 102 -3.70 13.48 1.07
C ARG A 102 -4.03 14.37 -0.14
N ASP A 103 -5.03 13.95 -0.90
CA ASP A 103 -5.68 14.75 -1.93
C ASP A 103 -7.16 14.92 -1.59
N GLU A 104 -7.50 16.04 -0.94
CA GLU A 104 -8.87 16.37 -0.55
C GLU A 104 -9.83 16.41 -1.74
N GLY A 105 -9.33 16.77 -2.93
CA GLY A 105 -10.13 16.78 -4.15
C GLY A 105 -10.55 15.37 -4.54
N THR A 106 -9.61 14.43 -4.50
CA THR A 106 -9.88 13.01 -4.74
C THR A 106 -10.76 12.42 -3.64
N GLU A 107 -10.48 12.69 -2.36
CA GLU A 107 -11.26 12.14 -1.24
C GLU A 107 -12.73 12.56 -1.29
N ARG A 108 -13.01 13.82 -1.64
CA ARG A 108 -14.39 14.33 -1.80
C ARG A 108 -15.18 13.58 -2.87
N ASN A 109 -14.51 13.07 -3.89
CA ASN A 109 -15.14 12.44 -5.05
C ASN A 109 -15.12 10.91 -5.00
N GLN A 110 -14.10 10.31 -4.39
CA GLN A 110 -13.80 8.87 -4.44
C GLN A 110 -13.77 8.21 -3.05
N GLY A 111 -13.93 8.99 -1.99
CA GLY A 111 -13.86 8.52 -0.61
C GLY A 111 -12.45 8.66 0.00
N LYS A 112 -12.39 8.65 1.34
CA LYS A 112 -11.13 8.77 2.08
C LYS A 112 -10.28 7.50 1.95
N VAL A 113 -8.98 7.70 1.73
CA VAL A 113 -7.97 6.65 1.74
C VAL A 113 -6.85 7.06 2.70
N LEU A 114 -6.21 6.08 3.34
CA LEU A 114 -5.13 6.37 4.29
C LEU A 114 -3.97 7.05 3.56
N SER A 115 -3.53 8.20 4.05
CA SER A 115 -2.43 8.98 3.45
C SER A 115 -1.20 9.04 4.37
N ALA A 116 -0.14 9.69 3.89
CA ALA A 116 1.07 9.92 4.67
C ALA A 116 0.83 10.73 5.97
N GLU A 117 -0.24 11.52 6.02
CA GLU A 117 -0.64 12.32 7.18
C GLU A 117 -1.36 11.50 8.27
N ASP A 118 -1.93 10.34 7.94
CA ASP A 118 -2.70 9.51 8.86
C ASP A 118 -1.82 8.59 9.73
N VAL A 119 -0.67 9.11 10.18
CA VAL A 119 0.41 8.34 10.83
C VAL A 119 -0.10 7.48 11.99
N ASP A 120 -0.81 8.07 12.93
CA ASP A 120 -1.26 7.38 14.15
C ASP A 120 -2.32 6.32 13.84
N LEU A 121 -3.24 6.62 12.92
CA LEU A 121 -4.27 5.69 12.49
C LEU A 121 -3.67 4.50 11.74
N VAL A 122 -2.76 4.75 10.78
CA VAL A 122 -2.06 3.69 10.04
C VAL A 122 -1.26 2.81 10.99
N LYS A 123 -0.55 3.39 11.96
CA LYS A 123 0.18 2.62 13.00
C LYS A 123 -0.77 1.74 13.81
N GLN A 124 -1.90 2.30 14.25
CA GLN A 124 -2.91 1.58 15.01
C GLN A 124 -3.48 0.38 14.23
N LEU A 125 -3.77 0.57 12.94
CA LEU A 125 -4.42 -0.42 12.08
C LEU A 125 -3.46 -1.51 11.58
N THR A 126 -2.23 -1.15 11.24
CA THR A 126 -1.28 -2.05 10.53
C THR A 126 -0.17 -2.60 11.43
N GLY A 127 0.10 -1.93 12.56
CA GLY A 127 1.25 -2.21 13.42
C GLY A 127 2.60 -1.89 12.79
N ILE A 128 2.66 -1.12 11.70
CA ILE A 128 3.92 -0.68 11.07
C ILE A 128 4.49 0.52 11.83
N GLU A 129 5.79 0.52 12.13
CA GLU A 129 6.39 1.47 13.06
C GLU A 129 6.56 2.88 12.49
N GLN A 130 6.71 3.00 11.17
CA GLN A 130 6.95 4.27 10.48
C GLN A 130 6.03 4.45 9.28
N VAL A 131 5.49 5.66 9.13
CA VAL A 131 4.67 6.07 7.99
C VAL A 131 5.26 7.36 7.44
N LYS A 132 5.49 7.40 6.13
CA LYS A 132 6.15 8.54 5.45
C LYS A 132 5.52 8.80 4.08
N GLY A 133 5.78 9.97 3.49
CA GLY A 133 5.49 10.23 2.08
C GLY A 133 6.38 9.41 1.14
N THR A 134 5.87 9.08 -0.05
CA THR A 134 6.60 8.27 -1.06
C THR A 134 7.98 8.81 -1.45
N GLU A 135 8.16 10.13 -1.39
CA GLU A 135 9.39 10.85 -1.71
C GLU A 135 10.55 10.50 -0.77
N PHE A 136 10.26 10.04 0.44
CA PHE A 136 11.29 9.65 1.42
C PHE A 136 11.94 8.28 1.16
N LEU A 137 11.32 7.42 0.34
CA LEU A 137 11.82 6.06 0.09
C LEU A 137 13.27 6.05 -0.39
N SER A 138 13.63 6.94 -1.32
CA SER A 138 14.97 7.00 -1.89
C SER A 138 16.03 7.35 -0.84
N ASN A 139 15.71 8.29 0.06
CA ASN A 139 16.61 8.70 1.13
C ASN A 139 16.76 7.59 2.19
N ASP A 140 15.66 6.94 2.54
CA ASP A 140 15.68 5.82 3.49
C ASP A 140 16.48 4.63 2.94
N LEU A 141 16.40 4.34 1.64
CA LEU A 141 17.23 3.33 0.97
C LEU A 141 18.73 3.63 1.11
N VAL A 142 19.16 4.88 0.98
CA VAL A 142 20.56 5.28 1.26
C VAL A 142 20.92 4.99 2.73
N GLY A 143 20.00 5.28 3.65
CA GLY A 143 20.15 5.04 5.07
C GLY A 143 20.22 3.56 5.49
N THR A 144 19.91 2.61 4.61
CA THR A 144 19.95 1.16 4.91
C THR A 144 21.36 0.60 5.08
N GLY A 145 22.40 1.40 4.83
CA GLY A 145 23.79 1.00 4.96
C GLY A 145 24.54 0.94 3.63
N LEU A 146 23.99 1.50 2.55
CA LEU A 146 24.64 1.57 1.23
C LEU A 146 26.04 2.20 1.24
N ILE A 147 26.31 3.08 2.22
CA ILE A 147 27.60 3.78 2.36
C ILE A 147 28.74 2.80 2.73
N ARG A 148 28.44 1.68 3.41
CA ARG A 148 29.45 0.76 3.95
C ARG A 148 29.40 -0.58 3.22
N PRO A 149 30.44 -0.94 2.45
CA PRO A 149 30.54 -2.27 1.85
C PRO A 149 30.64 -3.40 2.90
N PRO A 150 30.13 -4.61 2.61
CA PRO A 150 29.26 -4.91 1.48
C PRO A 150 27.88 -4.25 1.67
N ALA A 151 27.32 -3.71 0.58
CA ALA A 151 25.96 -3.19 0.61
C ALA A 151 24.97 -4.31 1.01
N PRO A 152 23.88 -3.99 1.72
CA PRO A 152 22.83 -4.96 1.99
C PRO A 152 22.21 -5.45 0.67
N LYS A 153 21.67 -6.67 0.68
CA LYS A 153 20.85 -7.17 -0.44
C LYS A 153 19.51 -6.47 -0.47
N LEU A 154 18.96 -6.21 -1.66
CA LEU A 154 17.60 -5.69 -1.82
C LEU A 154 16.71 -6.77 -2.42
N TYR A 155 15.70 -7.18 -1.66
CA TYR A 155 14.67 -8.10 -2.12
C TYR A 155 13.48 -7.32 -2.68
N THR A 156 13.00 -7.70 -3.85
CA THR A 156 11.74 -7.22 -4.45
C THR A 156 11.11 -8.35 -5.25
N GLU A 157 9.81 -8.30 -5.51
CA GLU A 157 9.14 -9.29 -6.36
C GLU A 157 9.67 -9.20 -7.80
N PHE A 158 10.09 -10.33 -8.37
CA PHE A 158 10.39 -10.44 -9.81
C PHE A 158 9.18 -10.96 -10.58
N SER A 159 8.33 -11.73 -9.91
CA SER A 159 7.09 -12.23 -10.49
C SER A 159 5.99 -11.16 -10.47
N PRO A 160 5.06 -11.18 -11.44
CA PRO A 160 3.94 -10.25 -11.48
C PRO A 160 3.16 -10.24 -10.16
N ALA A 161 2.94 -9.05 -9.60
CA ALA A 161 2.11 -8.90 -8.40
C ALA A 161 0.62 -9.04 -8.77
N GLU A 162 -0.01 -10.14 -8.34
CA GLU A 162 -1.42 -10.43 -8.66
C GLU A 162 -2.37 -9.42 -8.04
N ASN A 163 -3.44 -9.09 -8.74
CA ASN A 163 -4.52 -8.26 -8.22
C ASN A 163 -5.89 -8.94 -8.40
N GLY A 164 -6.65 -9.09 -7.32
CA GLY A 164 -8.00 -9.65 -7.39
C GLY A 164 -7.99 -11.12 -7.81
N THR A 165 -8.61 -11.43 -8.95
CA THR A 165 -8.75 -12.80 -9.47
C THR A 165 -7.65 -13.17 -10.48
N ASP A 166 -6.60 -12.36 -10.56
CA ASP A 166 -5.45 -12.67 -11.42
C ASP A 166 -4.80 -13.98 -11.03
N SER A 167 -4.30 -14.69 -12.03
CA SER A 167 -3.40 -15.82 -11.87
C SER A 167 -2.04 -15.49 -12.47
N ARG A 168 -0.96 -15.89 -11.79
CA ARG A 168 0.40 -15.49 -12.17
C ARG A 168 0.84 -16.02 -13.53
N ASP A 169 0.39 -17.21 -13.90
CA ASP A 169 0.59 -17.81 -15.21
C ASP A 169 -0.01 -16.94 -16.33
N GLU A 170 -1.27 -16.51 -16.21
CA GLU A 170 -1.90 -15.59 -17.17
C GLU A 170 -1.14 -14.25 -17.24
N LEU A 171 -0.71 -13.71 -16.11
CA LEU A 171 0.09 -12.48 -16.07
C LEU A 171 1.44 -12.63 -16.78
N LEU A 172 2.13 -13.77 -16.62
CA LEU A 172 3.38 -14.04 -17.34
C LEU A 172 3.15 -14.20 -18.85
N TYR A 173 2.08 -14.87 -19.28
CA TYR A 173 1.71 -14.93 -20.70
C TYR A 173 1.33 -13.55 -21.26
N ALA A 174 0.66 -12.71 -20.47
CA ALA A 174 0.39 -11.32 -20.85
C ALA A 174 1.70 -10.51 -21.01
N GLN A 175 2.67 -10.66 -20.10
CA GLN A 175 3.98 -10.02 -20.22
C GLN A 175 4.74 -10.50 -21.48
N ALA A 176 4.71 -11.79 -21.80
CA ALA A 176 5.34 -12.32 -23.01
C ALA A 176 4.68 -11.76 -24.29
N ARG A 177 3.36 -11.66 -24.32
CA ARG A 177 2.61 -11.02 -25.42
C ARG A 177 2.96 -9.54 -25.56
N SER A 178 2.99 -8.81 -24.44
CA SER A 178 3.40 -7.40 -24.40
C SER A 178 4.81 -7.21 -24.95
N ALA A 179 5.79 -7.99 -24.48
CA ALA A 179 7.18 -7.89 -24.94
C ALA A 179 7.36 -8.22 -26.44
N ALA A 180 6.45 -8.99 -27.04
CA ALA A 180 6.46 -9.31 -28.46
C ALA A 180 5.81 -8.20 -29.33
N ASP A 181 5.09 -7.24 -28.73
CA ASP A 181 4.49 -6.11 -29.42
C ASP A 181 5.46 -4.92 -29.46
N PRO A 182 6.03 -4.57 -30.63
CA PRO A 182 6.99 -3.46 -30.74
C PRO A 182 6.33 -2.07 -30.69
N TRP A 183 5.00 -1.99 -30.72
CA TRP A 183 4.26 -0.73 -30.79
C TRP A 183 3.55 -0.38 -29.49
N ASP A 184 3.04 -1.39 -28.77
CA ASP A 184 2.19 -1.20 -27.59
C ASP A 184 2.58 -2.11 -26.41
N GLY A 185 3.82 -2.62 -26.40
CA GLY A 185 4.33 -3.51 -25.37
C GLY A 185 5.06 -2.81 -24.23
N PRO A 186 4.41 -2.35 -23.14
CA PRO A 186 5.13 -1.77 -22.02
C PRO A 186 6.02 -2.80 -21.34
N THR A 187 7.15 -2.32 -20.81
CA THR A 187 7.95 -3.07 -19.83
C THR A 187 7.09 -3.40 -18.61
N SER A 188 7.20 -4.62 -18.08
CA SER A 188 6.47 -4.99 -16.88
C SER A 188 6.81 -4.10 -15.69
N ARG A 189 5.89 -3.98 -14.74
CA ARG A 189 6.04 -3.10 -13.57
C ARG A 189 7.23 -3.50 -12.71
N GLU A 190 7.40 -4.81 -12.51
CA GLU A 190 8.49 -5.39 -11.74
C GLU A 190 9.84 -5.14 -12.42
N ALA A 191 9.93 -5.37 -13.74
CA ALA A 191 11.14 -5.10 -14.49
C ALA A 191 11.51 -3.60 -14.48
N LEU A 192 10.52 -2.72 -14.67
CA LEU A 192 10.73 -1.28 -14.61
C LEU A 192 11.18 -0.82 -13.21
N PHE A 193 10.63 -1.41 -12.16
CA PHE A 193 11.03 -1.09 -10.79
C PHE A 193 12.48 -1.55 -10.52
N ILE A 194 12.82 -2.78 -10.90
CA ILE A 194 14.20 -3.31 -10.80
C ILE A 194 15.17 -2.43 -11.58
N GLN A 195 14.82 -2.01 -12.79
CA GLN A 195 15.63 -1.10 -13.60
C GLN A 195 15.88 0.22 -12.86
N LYS A 196 14.82 0.86 -12.33
CA LYS A 196 14.94 2.12 -11.57
C LYS A 196 15.82 1.98 -10.33
N ILE A 197 15.76 0.84 -9.62
CA ILE A 197 16.63 0.58 -8.47
C ILE A 197 18.09 0.45 -8.94
N LYS A 198 18.37 -0.31 -10.00
CA LYS A 198 19.73 -0.46 -10.53
C LYS A 198 20.32 0.86 -11.02
N GLU A 199 19.52 1.68 -11.70
CA GLU A 199 19.94 3.00 -12.19
C GLU A 199 20.26 3.97 -11.05
N ARG A 200 19.46 3.98 -9.98
CA ARG A 200 19.61 4.92 -8.86
C ARG A 200 20.59 4.44 -7.79
N PHE A 201 20.66 3.13 -7.58
CA PHE A 201 21.40 2.49 -6.49
C PHE A 201 22.14 1.25 -7.00
N PRO A 202 23.15 1.43 -7.87
CA PRO A 202 23.92 0.32 -8.45
C PRO A 202 24.69 -0.53 -7.41
N GLN A 203 24.75 -0.08 -6.15
CA GLN A 203 25.39 -0.79 -5.05
C GLN A 203 24.58 -2.00 -4.57
N PHE A 204 23.27 -2.05 -4.79
CA PHE A 204 22.43 -3.17 -4.34
C PHE A 204 22.64 -4.41 -5.22
N GLU A 205 22.89 -5.56 -4.58
CA GLU A 205 22.55 -6.87 -5.16
C GLU A 205 21.04 -7.05 -5.03
N ILE A 206 20.33 -7.23 -6.15
CA ILE A 206 18.88 -7.39 -6.16
C ILE A 206 18.52 -8.88 -6.24
N ASN A 207 17.68 -9.33 -5.32
CA ASN A 207 17.23 -10.72 -5.19
C ASN A 207 15.71 -10.81 -5.26
N ASP A 208 15.21 -11.97 -5.71
CA ASP A 208 13.77 -12.19 -5.84
C ASP A 208 13.13 -12.51 -4.49
N LEU A 209 12.06 -11.77 -4.16
CA LEU A 209 11.23 -11.99 -2.98
C LEU A 209 10.07 -12.96 -3.23
N SER A 210 9.69 -13.17 -4.50
CA SER A 210 8.47 -13.93 -4.86
C SER A 210 8.43 -15.35 -4.26
N PRO A 211 9.51 -16.16 -4.27
CA PRO A 211 9.48 -17.51 -3.68
C PRO A 211 9.19 -17.53 -2.17
N ILE A 212 9.64 -16.50 -1.45
CA ILE A 212 9.38 -16.35 0.00
C ILE A 212 7.89 -16.05 0.21
N LEU A 213 7.34 -15.10 -0.55
CA LEU A 213 5.93 -14.72 -0.46
C LEU A 213 4.99 -15.87 -0.85
N ASP A 214 5.34 -16.64 -1.88
CA ASP A 214 4.56 -17.80 -2.31
C ASP A 214 4.48 -18.86 -1.21
N THR A 215 5.61 -19.18 -0.59
CA THR A 215 5.66 -20.12 0.53
C THR A 215 4.76 -19.65 1.68
N MET A 216 4.79 -18.35 1.98
CA MET A 216 3.97 -17.76 3.04
C MET A 216 2.48 -17.74 2.73
N ARG A 217 2.07 -17.69 1.45
CA ARG A 217 0.67 -17.58 1.02
C ARG A 217 0.01 -18.94 0.76
N LEU A 218 0.78 -20.01 0.65
CA LEU A 218 0.27 -21.39 0.55
C LEU A 218 -0.29 -21.91 1.88
N ILE A 219 0.22 -21.42 3.00
CA ILE A 219 -0.19 -21.83 4.34
C ILE A 219 -1.33 -20.90 4.80
N LYS A 220 -2.52 -21.45 5.01
CA LYS A 220 -3.72 -20.73 5.48
C LYS A 220 -3.90 -20.86 6.98
#